data_AF-A0A829W8D9-F1
#
_entry.id   AF-A0A829W8D9-F1
#
_cell.length_a   1.000
_cell.length_b   1.000
_cell.length_c   1.000
_cell.angle_alpha   90.00
_cell.angle_beta   90.00
_cell.angle_gamma   90.00
#
_symmetry.space_group_name_H-M   'P 1'
#
loop_
_entity.id
_entity.type
_entity.pdbx_description
1 polymer ?
#
loop_
_entity_poly.entity_id
_entity_poly.type
_entity_poly.pdbx_seq_one_letter_code
_entity_poly.pdbx_strand_id
1 'polypeptide(L)'
;MTSMFAFPDMFAPHIKDSNLKQPEDFENYDPEQFPHFHVFIICHLCQPIDIQALEDNVNIIAAIPENEIKKVTFEQLIEKGIVYGTGI
;
A
#
# COMPACT_ATOMS: atom_id res chain seq x y z
N MET A 1 15.31 -17.86 -7.72
CA MET A 1 14.44 -17.77 -6.52
C MET A 1 14.80 -16.48 -5.79
N THR A 2 14.14 -15.38 -6.13
CA THR A 2 14.30 -14.09 -5.46
C THR A 2 13.36 -14.07 -4.27
N SER A 3 13.86 -14.40 -3.08
CA SER A 3 13.20 -14.00 -1.84
C SER A 3 13.24 -12.48 -1.78
N MET A 4 12.14 -11.83 -2.18
CA MET A 4 11.98 -10.40 -2.03
C MET A 4 11.47 -10.15 -0.61
N PHE A 5 12.40 -9.88 0.31
CA PHE A 5 12.05 -9.24 1.58
C PHE A 5 11.73 -7.78 1.25
N ALA A 6 10.44 -7.47 1.07
CA ALA A 6 10.01 -6.08 0.93
C ALA A 6 9.99 -5.45 2.32
N PHE A 7 10.89 -4.50 2.56
CA PHE A 7 10.87 -3.67 3.77
C PHE A 7 9.97 -2.46 3.51
N PRO A 8 9.01 -2.13 4.40
CA PRO A 8 8.18 -0.93 4.31
C PRO A 8 8.91 0.35 3.86
N ASP A 9 10.14 0.57 4.32
CA ASP A 9 10.98 1.71 3.92
C ASP A 9 11.25 1.79 2.41
N MET A 10 11.27 0.66 1.71
CA MET A 10 11.51 0.62 0.26
C MET A 10 10.41 1.31 -0.55
N PHE A 11 9.21 1.47 0.02
CA PHE A 11 8.10 2.16 -0.64
C PHE A 11 8.19 3.69 -0.50
N ALA A 12 8.95 4.21 0.48
CA ALA A 12 8.99 5.64 0.81
C ALA A 12 9.28 6.55 -0.41
N PRO A 13 10.25 6.24 -1.29
CA PRO A 13 10.52 7.09 -2.46
C PRO A 13 9.35 7.18 -3.45
N HIS A 14 8.51 6.15 -3.50
CA HIS A 14 7.40 6.01 -4.45
C HIS A 14 6.09 6.59 -3.94
N ILE A 15 5.96 6.76 -2.61
CA ILE A 15 4.74 7.29 -2.00
C ILE A 15 4.91 8.71 -1.44
N LYS A 16 6.13 9.26 -1.44
CA LYS A 16 6.46 10.57 -0.85
C LYS A 16 5.56 11.72 -1.33
N ASP A 17 5.16 11.70 -2.60
CA ASP A 17 4.36 12.77 -3.24
C ASP A 17 2.86 12.43 -3.29
N SER A 18 2.45 11.32 -2.66
CA SER A 18 1.05 10.92 -2.59
C SER A 18 0.29 11.67 -1.50
N ASN A 19 -1.04 11.64 -1.59
CA ASN A 19 -1.92 12.18 -0.55
C ASN A 19 -2.05 11.26 0.69
N LEU A 20 -1.25 10.20 0.76
CA LEU A 20 -1.30 9.23 1.84
C LEU A 20 -0.59 9.77 3.08
N LYS A 21 -1.27 9.70 4.23
CA LYS A 21 -0.65 9.99 5.53
C LYS A 21 0.40 8.92 5.86
N GLN A 22 1.66 9.32 5.92
CA GLN A 22 2.81 8.43 6.15
C GLN A 22 3.33 8.54 7.59
N PRO A 23 3.78 7.43 8.21
CA PRO A 23 4.45 7.47 9.52
C PRO A 23 5.89 7.99 9.39
N GLU A 24 6.49 8.40 10.51
CA GLU A 24 7.92 8.76 10.55
C GLU A 24 8.82 7.52 10.53
N ASP A 25 8.35 6.41 11.09
CA ASP A 25 9.00 5.10 11.10
C ASP A 25 8.09 4.10 10.39
N PHE A 26 8.49 3.61 9.22
CA PHE A 26 7.67 2.74 8.38
C PHE A 26 7.70 1.29 8.87
N GLU A 27 8.69 0.93 9.68
CA GLU A 27 8.84 -0.40 10.26
C GLU A 27 8.08 -0.52 11.60
N ASN A 28 7.92 0.59 12.32
CA ASN A 28 7.28 0.63 13.63
C ASN A 28 6.25 1.78 13.76
N TYR A 29 5.06 1.56 13.19
CA TYR A 29 3.93 2.49 13.24
C TYR A 29 2.67 1.83 13.82
N ASP A 30 1.72 2.67 14.23
CA ASP A 30 0.39 2.24 14.67
C ASP A 30 -0.60 2.16 13.50
N PRO A 31 -1.08 0.96 13.11
CA PRO A 31 -2.06 0.79 12.03
C PRO A 31 -3.36 1.57 12.25
N GLU A 32 -3.75 1.83 13.51
CA GLU A 32 -4.98 2.56 13.79
C GLU A 32 -4.86 4.04 13.46
N GLN A 33 -3.65 4.60 13.54
CA GLN A 33 -3.33 5.99 13.21
C GLN A 33 -2.95 6.18 11.73
N PHE A 34 -2.51 5.10 11.07
CA PHE A 34 -2.09 5.09 9.67
C PHE A 34 -2.77 3.94 8.88
N PRO A 35 -4.11 3.86 8.85
CA PRO A 35 -4.80 2.71 8.29
C PRO A 35 -4.63 2.60 6.76
N HIS A 36 -4.57 3.73 6.04
CA HIS A 36 -4.29 3.75 4.60
C HIS A 36 -2.91 3.24 4.28
N PHE A 37 -1.89 3.69 5.03
CA PHE A 37 -0.53 3.19 4.88
C PHE A 37 -0.47 1.69 5.16
N HIS A 38 -1.14 1.24 6.21
CA HIS A 38 -1.20 -0.17 6.57
C HIS A 38 -1.78 -1.04 5.45
N VAL A 39 -2.93 -0.62 4.90
CA VAL A 39 -3.57 -1.32 3.77
C VAL A 39 -2.65 -1.30 2.54
N PHE A 40 -2.00 -0.17 2.24
CA PHE A 40 -1.03 -0.08 1.16
C PHE A 40 0.12 -1.08 1.33
N ILE A 41 0.74 -1.15 2.51
CA ILE A 41 1.84 -2.09 2.77
C ILE A 41 1.36 -3.52 2.59
N ILE A 42 0.22 -3.92 3.16
CA ILE A 42 -0.30 -5.29 3.06
C ILE A 42 -0.58 -5.70 1.61
N CYS A 43 -1.04 -4.79 0.76
CA CYS A 43 -1.33 -5.09 -0.64
C CYS A 43 -0.08 -5.45 -1.46
N HIS A 44 1.09 -4.94 -1.06
CA HIS A 44 2.32 -5.01 -1.87
C HIS A 44 3.43 -5.84 -1.21
N LEU A 45 3.35 -6.08 0.10
CA LEU A 45 4.33 -6.87 0.82
C LEU A 45 4.38 -8.30 0.26
N CYS A 46 5.61 -8.79 0.01
CA CYS A 46 5.88 -10.12 -0.55
C CYS A 46 5.28 -10.40 -1.95
N GLN A 47 4.82 -9.38 -2.66
CA GLN A 47 4.33 -9.51 -4.04
C GLN A 47 5.38 -8.99 -5.04
N PRO A 48 5.39 -9.47 -6.29
CA PRO A 48 6.06 -8.77 -7.39
C PRO A 48 5.54 -7.33 -7.49
N ILE A 49 6.46 -6.38 -7.60
CA ILE A 49 6.14 -4.95 -7.61
C ILE A 49 6.33 -4.38 -9.01
N ASP A 50 5.28 -3.74 -9.54
CA ASP A 50 5.37 -2.78 -10.64
C ASP A 50 5.39 -1.36 -10.04
N ILE A 51 6.43 -0.59 -10.34
CA ILE A 51 6.64 0.75 -9.78
C ILE A 51 5.53 1.71 -10.20
N GLN A 52 5.07 1.65 -11.45
CA GLN A 52 4.00 2.55 -11.92
C GLN A 52 2.69 2.21 -11.20
N ALA A 53 2.42 0.93 -11.00
CA ALA A 53 1.27 0.47 -10.22
C ALA A 53 1.33 0.92 -8.77
N LEU A 54 2.51 1.00 -8.12
CA LEU A 54 2.63 1.50 -6.76
C LEU A 54 2.12 2.95 -6.62
N GLU A 55 2.50 3.82 -7.57
CA GLU A 55 2.10 5.23 -7.58
C GLU A 55 0.60 5.39 -7.80
N ASP A 56 0.00 4.56 -8.66
CA ASP A 56 -1.45 4.58 -8.86
C ASP A 56 -2.19 4.02 -7.63
N ASN A 57 -1.71 2.89 -7.10
CA ASN A 57 -2.32 2.22 -5.97
C ASN A 57 -2.31 3.06 -4.70
N VAL A 58 -1.21 3.78 -4.42
CA VAL A 58 -1.14 4.66 -3.25
C VAL A 58 -2.19 5.77 -3.32
N ASN A 59 -2.44 6.32 -4.52
CA ASN A 59 -3.43 7.37 -4.72
C ASN A 59 -4.86 6.84 -4.64
N ILE A 60 -5.12 5.64 -5.18
CA ILE A 60 -6.41 4.95 -5.03
C ILE A 60 -6.72 4.72 -3.54
N ILE A 61 -5.74 4.18 -2.79
CA ILE A 61 -5.90 3.91 -1.36
C ILE A 61 -6.11 5.21 -0.59
N ALA A 62 -5.28 6.24 -0.81
CA ALA A 62 -5.40 7.53 -0.14
C ALA A 62 -6.76 8.20 -0.34
N ALA A 63 -7.45 7.93 -1.46
CA ALA A 63 -8.78 8.48 -1.74
C ALA A 63 -9.93 7.78 -0.99
N ILE A 64 -9.70 6.62 -0.36
CA ILE A 64 -10.73 5.89 0.40
C ILE A 64 -11.01 6.63 1.71
N PRO A 65 -12.27 6.86 2.12
CA PRO A 65 -12.59 7.46 3.41
C PRO A 65 -12.02 6.67 4.60
N GLU A 66 -11.57 7.36 5.65
CA GLU A 66 -10.92 6.71 6.82
C GLU A 66 -11.84 5.71 7.55
N ASN A 67 -13.14 5.97 7.59
CA ASN A 67 -14.14 5.06 8.17
C ASN A 67 -14.38 3.80 7.33
N GLU A 68 -14.00 3.83 6.05
CA GLU A 68 -14.15 2.73 5.10
C GLU A 68 -12.88 1.92 4.95
N ILE A 69 -11.70 2.57 4.92
CA ILE A 69 -10.41 1.90 4.68
C ILE A 69 -10.14 0.76 5.69
N LYS A 70 -10.60 0.90 6.94
CA LYS A 70 -10.45 -0.13 7.98
C LYS A 70 -11.34 -1.37 7.76
N LYS A 71 -12.27 -1.31 6.81
CA LYS A 71 -13.28 -2.35 6.53
C LYS A 71 -13.19 -2.90 5.12
N VAL A 72 -12.33 -2.33 4.26
CA VAL A 72 -12.22 -2.77 2.87
C VAL A 72 -11.69 -4.20 2.81
N THR A 73 -12.24 -4.99 1.92
CA THR A 73 -11.66 -6.29 1.57
C THR A 73 -10.67 -6.13 0.41
N PHE A 74 -9.84 -7.15 0.21
CA PHE A 74 -8.89 -7.15 -0.90
C PHE A 74 -9.60 -7.14 -2.26
N GLU A 75 -10.73 -7.85 -2.39
CA GLU A 75 -11.54 -7.85 -3.61
C GLU A 75 -12.09 -6.46 -3.94
N GLN A 76 -12.53 -5.72 -2.93
CA GLN A 76 -13.01 -4.34 -3.11
C GLN A 76 -11.89 -3.39 -3.53
N LEU A 77 -10.65 -3.65 -3.11
CA LEU A 77 -9.47 -2.90 -3.55
C LEU A 77 -9.17 -3.19 -5.02
N ILE A 78 -9.27 -4.44 -5.47
CA ILE A 78 -9.14 -4.82 -6.88
C ILE A 78 -10.23 -4.14 -7.73
N GLU A 79 -11.48 -4.14 -7.26
CA GLU A 79 -12.60 -3.45 -7.94
C GLU A 79 -12.38 -1.93 -8.07
N LYS A 80 -11.64 -1.33 -7.13
CA LYS A 80 -11.22 0.08 -7.18
C LYS A 80 -10.02 0.33 -8.10
N GLY A 81 -9.46 -0.72 -8.70
CA GLY A 81 -8.35 -0.64 -9.65
C GLY A 81 -6.97 -0.89 -9.05
N ILE A 82 -6.87 -1.43 -7.83
CA ILE A 82 -5.57 -1.82 -7.27
C ILE A 82 -4.96 -2.94 -8.11
N VAL A 83 -3.76 -2.67 -8.62
CA VAL A 83 -2.97 -3.64 -9.38
C VAL A 83 -1.99 -4.32 -8.43
N TYR A 84 -2.08 -5.64 -8.30
CA TYR A 84 -1.19 -6.44 -7.45
C TYR A 84 -0.36 -7.41 -8.28
N GLY A 85 0.79 -7.85 -7.74
CA GLY A 85 1.68 -8.76 -8.44
C GLY A 85 1.06 -10.14 -8.61
N THR A 86 0.75 -10.53 -9.85
CA THR A 86 0.16 -11.85 -10.15
C THR A 86 1.19 -12.97 -10.30
N GLY A 87 2.49 -12.64 -10.30
CA GLY A 87 3.59 -13.62 -10.36
C GLY A 87 3.64 -14.47 -11.64
N ILE A 88 3.00 -14.02 -12.72
CA ILE A 88 2.95 -14.71 -14.02
C ILE A 88 4.14 -14.32 -14.88
#